data_AF-A0A6J2STM3-F1
#
_entry.id   AF-A0A6J2STM3-F1
#
_cell.length_a   1.000
_cell.length_b   1.000
_cell.length_c   1.000
_cell.angle_alpha   90.00
_cell.angle_beta   90.00
_cell.angle_gamma   90.00
#
_symmetry.space_group_name_H-M   'P 1'
#
loop_
_entity.id
_entity.type
_entity.pdbx_description
1 polymer ?
#
loop_
_entity_poly.entity_id
_entity_poly.type
_entity_poly.pdbx_seq_one_letter_code
_entity_poly.pdbx_strand_id
1 'polypeptide(L)'
;MPTTQPPPNRRQLLRSIESLRGRVCQILNCVINLHIEFLVLESNVAALLDEVRCLNDDYAEAQRLDTLIAALRDYNGPTICHEWPYPLIFKGTIDEAHVAQILNTTELVPEPAPAVASAKDELLKQSEMEASEMAGLGRRSKMWRFTRTRSAARKAKGTSIS
;
A
#
# COMPACT_ATOMS: atom_id res chain seq x y z
N MET A 1 17.52 48.80 -53.11
CA MET A 1 17.51 48.58 -51.65
C MET A 1 18.62 47.60 -51.32
N PRO A 2 19.76 48.05 -50.79
CA PRO A 2 20.83 47.13 -50.43
C PRO A 2 20.42 46.40 -49.14
N THR A 3 20.30 45.08 -49.22
CA THR A 3 20.10 44.19 -48.08
C THR A 3 21.41 44.10 -47.30
N THR A 4 21.54 44.94 -46.27
CA THR A 4 22.73 44.97 -45.41
C THR A 4 22.80 43.66 -44.62
N GLN A 5 23.50 42.68 -45.18
CA GLN A 5 23.80 41.43 -44.51
C GLN A 5 24.64 41.73 -43.26
N PRO A 6 24.24 41.28 -42.05
CA PRO A 6 25.05 41.52 -40.87
C PRO A 6 26.43 40.88 -41.04
N PRO A 7 27.50 41.53 -40.53
CA PRO A 7 28.88 41.07 -40.72
C PRO A 7 29.03 39.61 -40.25
N PRO A 8 29.88 38.81 -40.92
CA PRO A 8 29.96 37.35 -40.72
C PRO A 8 30.13 36.96 -39.25
N ASN A 9 30.89 37.75 -38.48
CA ASN A 9 31.13 37.53 -37.05
C ASN A 9 29.86 37.64 -36.20
N ARG A 10 28.94 38.56 -36.52
CA ARG A 10 27.69 38.74 -35.76
C ARG A 10 26.74 37.56 -35.97
N ARG A 11 26.68 37.03 -37.20
CA ARG A 11 25.85 35.84 -37.51
C ARG A 11 26.37 34.59 -36.81
N GLN A 12 27.69 34.43 -36.75
CA GLN A 12 28.32 33.29 -36.09
C GLN A 12 28.13 33.35 -34.56
N LEU A 13 28.25 34.54 -33.97
CA LEU A 13 27.95 34.77 -32.55
C LEU A 13 26.49 34.41 -32.23
N LEU A 14 25.51 34.91 -33.00
CA LEU A 14 24.10 34.59 -32.79
C LEU A 14 23.81 33.08 -32.88
N ARG A 15 24.44 32.36 -33.82
CA ARG A 15 24.33 30.90 -33.90
C ARG A 15 24.92 30.20 -32.68
N SER A 16 26.04 30.70 -32.15
CA SER A 16 26.66 30.14 -30.95
C SER A 16 25.79 30.35 -29.70
N ILE A 17 25.15 31.52 -29.57
CA ILE A 17 24.21 31.83 -28.49
C ILE A 17 22.98 30.92 -28.58
N GLU A 18 22.41 30.72 -29.76
CA GLU A 18 21.26 29.81 -29.92
C GLU A 18 21.63 28.35 -29.59
N SER A 19 22.81 27.91 -30.02
CA SER A 19 23.33 26.58 -29.66
C SER A 19 23.53 26.43 -28.14
N LEU A 20 24.10 27.44 -27.49
CA LEU A 20 24.28 27.45 -26.05
C LEU A 20 22.94 27.42 -25.32
N ARG A 21 21.97 28.23 -25.75
CA ARG A 21 20.60 28.25 -25.22
C ARG A 21 19.96 26.87 -25.32
N GLY A 22 20.08 26.19 -26.46
CA GLY A 22 19.59 24.82 -26.63
C GLY A 22 20.20 23.83 -25.64
N ARG A 23 21.52 23.89 -25.43
CA ARG A 23 22.21 23.04 -24.44
C ARG A 23 21.79 23.36 -23.01
N VAL A 24 21.63 24.63 -22.66
CA VAL A 24 21.15 25.06 -21.34
C VAL A 24 19.75 24.52 -21.08
N CYS A 25 18.83 24.61 -22.05
CA CYS A 25 17.50 24.02 -21.94
C CYS A 25 17.54 22.49 -21.75
N GLN A 26 18.45 21.78 -22.45
CA GLN A 26 18.62 20.34 -22.28
C GLN A 26 19.13 19.99 -20.87
N ILE A 27 20.12 20.73 -20.36
CA ILE A 27 20.64 20.54 -19.01
C ILE A 27 19.55 20.81 -17.98
N LEU A 28 18.79 21.89 -18.12
CA LEU A 28 17.67 22.20 -17.23
C LEU A 28 16.64 21.06 -17.19
N ASN A 29 16.24 20.53 -18.35
CA ASN A 29 15.33 19.38 -18.41
C ASN A 29 15.93 18.14 -17.74
N CYS A 30 17.23 17.89 -17.92
CA CYS A 30 17.93 16.79 -17.26
C CYS A 30 17.91 16.96 -15.73
N VAL A 31 18.22 18.15 -15.23
CA VAL A 31 18.24 18.46 -13.79
C VAL A 31 16.84 18.35 -13.20
N ILE A 32 15.81 18.84 -13.89
CA ILE A 32 14.41 18.71 -13.46
C ILE A 32 14.03 17.23 -13.34
N ASN A 33 14.34 16.42 -14.36
CA ASN A 33 14.02 14.99 -14.33
C ASN A 33 14.77 14.27 -13.20
N LEU A 34 16.06 14.56 -13.01
CA LEU A 34 16.84 14.01 -11.90
C LEU A 34 16.26 14.40 -10.55
N HIS A 35 15.80 15.64 -10.39
CA HIS A 35 15.18 16.08 -9.14
C HIS A 35 13.86 15.35 -8.87
N ILE A 36 13.04 15.13 -9.91
CA ILE A 36 11.83 14.31 -9.79
C ILE A 36 12.17 12.88 -9.35
N GLU A 37 13.18 12.25 -9.98
CA GLU A 37 13.63 10.92 -9.59
C GLU A 37 14.13 10.86 -8.15
N PHE A 38 14.85 11.90 -7.70
CA PHE A 38 15.31 12.02 -6.32
C PHE A 38 14.15 12.11 -5.33
N LEU A 39 13.14 12.95 -5.61
CA LEU A 39 11.96 13.08 -4.76
C LEU A 39 11.16 11.77 -4.67
N VAL A 40 11.04 11.04 -5.79
CA VAL A 40 10.40 9.72 -5.79
C VAL A 40 11.20 8.74 -4.92
N LEU A 41 12.53 8.75 -5.02
CA LEU A 41 13.38 7.90 -4.20
C LEU A 41 13.27 8.23 -2.71
N GLU A 42 13.29 9.51 -2.34
CA GLU A 42 13.08 9.95 -0.96
C GLU A 42 11.74 9.46 -0.40
N SER A 43 10.66 9.60 -1.17
CA SER A 43 9.34 9.10 -0.77
C SER A 43 9.33 7.58 -0.58
N ASN A 44 9.99 6.82 -1.45
CA ASN A 44 10.06 5.37 -1.33
C ASN A 44 10.87 4.94 -0.10
N VAL A 45 11.98 5.64 0.19
CA VAL A 45 12.79 5.38 1.39
C VAL A 45 11.98 5.68 2.66
N ALA A 46 11.22 6.77 2.69
CA ALA A 46 10.35 7.10 3.81
C ALA A 46 9.30 6.01 4.05
N ALA A 47 8.62 5.56 2.99
CA ALA A 47 7.65 4.47 3.10
C ALA A 47 8.29 3.16 3.61
N LEU A 48 9.48 2.81 3.12
CA LEU A 48 10.21 1.62 3.57
C LEU A 48 10.61 1.73 5.06
N LEU A 49 11.00 2.92 5.53
CA LEU A 49 11.30 3.14 6.94
C LEU A 49 10.07 2.96 7.82
N ASP A 50 8.89 3.40 7.37
CA ASP A 50 7.64 3.17 8.09
C ASP A 50 7.28 1.69 8.14
N GLU A 51 7.44 0.94 7.04
CA GLU A 51 7.24 -0.52 7.03
C GLU A 51 8.18 -1.23 8.02
N VAL A 52 9.46 -0.85 8.04
CA VAL A 52 10.44 -1.43 8.99
C VAL A 52 10.07 -1.12 10.43
N ARG A 53 9.54 0.07 10.72
CA ARG A 53 9.06 0.43 12.06
C ARG A 53 7.88 -0.43 12.49
N CYS A 54 6.88 -0.59 11.63
CA CYS A 54 5.74 -1.48 11.91
C CYS A 54 6.21 -2.92 12.20
N LEU A 55 7.13 -3.44 11.39
CA LEU A 55 7.68 -4.78 11.61
C LEU A 55 8.47 -4.89 12.92
N ASN A 56 9.14 -3.82 13.35
CA ASN A 56 9.82 -3.78 14.63
C ASN A 56 8.83 -3.82 15.80
N ASP A 57 7.73 -3.07 15.70
CA ASP A 57 6.66 -3.07 16.71
C ASP A 57 6.02 -4.46 16.83
N ASP A 58 5.74 -5.13 15.70
CA ASP A 58 5.24 -6.51 15.66
C ASP A 58 6.23 -7.50 16.31
N TYR A 59 7.52 -7.33 16.03
CA TYR A 59 8.57 -8.15 16.64
C TYR A 59 8.66 -7.93 18.16
N ALA A 60 8.55 -6.70 18.62
CA ALA A 60 8.54 -6.38 20.04
C ALA A 60 7.33 -7.01 20.76
N GLU A 61 6.15 -7.01 20.12
CA GLU A 61 4.97 -7.68 20.64
C GLU A 61 5.13 -9.20 20.66
N ALA A 62 5.70 -9.81 19.62
CA ALA A 62 6.02 -11.23 19.60
C ALA A 62 6.97 -11.61 20.76
N GLN A 63 8.01 -10.79 20.99
CA GLN A 63 8.94 -11.01 22.10
C GLN A 63 8.26 -10.88 23.47
N ARG A 64 7.33 -9.92 23.63
CA ARG A 64 6.53 -9.77 24.84
C ARG A 64 5.66 -11.01 25.09
N LEU A 65 5.02 -11.53 24.05
CA LEU A 65 4.21 -12.74 24.12
C LEU A 65 5.05 -13.97 24.46
N ASP A 66 6.23 -14.13 23.85
CA ASP A 66 7.15 -15.22 24.18
C ASP A 66 7.59 -15.15 25.65
N THR A 67 7.87 -13.95 26.15
CA THR A 67 8.21 -13.73 27.56
C THR A 67 7.05 -14.11 28.48
N LEU A 68 5.82 -13.72 28.12
CA LEU A 68 4.61 -14.10 28.87
C LEU A 68 4.39 -15.61 28.86
N ILE A 69 4.56 -16.27 27.71
CA ILE A 69 4.45 -17.73 27.57
C ILE A 69 5.50 -18.42 28.45
N ALA A 70 6.74 -17.96 28.44
CA ALA A 70 7.79 -18.48 29.30
C ALA A 70 7.43 -18.33 30.78
N ALA A 71 6.97 -17.15 31.20
CA ALA A 71 6.53 -16.90 32.57
C ALA A 71 5.36 -17.80 32.99
N LEU A 72 4.40 -18.06 32.09
CA LEU A 72 3.27 -18.96 32.34
C LEU A 72 3.68 -20.44 32.38
N ARG A 73 4.70 -20.85 31.61
CA ARG A 73 5.24 -22.22 31.65
C ARG A 73 5.91 -22.54 32.97
N ASP A 74 6.62 -21.57 33.55
CA ASP A 74 7.34 -21.73 34.82
C ASP A 74 6.50 -21.29 36.05
N TYR A 75 5.22 -20.98 35.83
CA TYR A 75 4.31 -20.53 36.89
C TYR A 75 3.94 -21.69 37.82
N ASN A 76 4.45 -21.64 39.04
CA ASN A 76 4.14 -22.58 40.13
C ASN A 76 3.10 -22.05 41.14
N GLY A 77 2.45 -20.92 40.84
CA GLY A 77 1.41 -20.35 41.69
C GLY A 77 0.05 -21.05 41.50
N PRO A 78 -0.98 -20.70 42.30
CA PRO A 78 -2.31 -21.26 42.11
C PRO A 78 -2.83 -20.85 40.73
N THR A 79 -3.03 -21.83 39.85
CA THR A 79 -3.76 -21.64 38.60
C THR A 79 -5.23 -21.44 38.96
N ILE A 80 -5.75 -20.23 38.80
CA ILE A 80 -7.20 -20.03 38.91
C ILE A 80 -7.81 -20.64 37.64
N CYS A 81 -8.17 -21.92 37.74
CA CYS A 81 -9.03 -22.57 36.77
C CYS A 81 -10.39 -21.88 36.84
N HIS A 82 -10.58 -20.84 36.03
CA HIS A 82 -11.93 -20.37 35.75
C HIS A 82 -12.58 -21.42 34.86
N GLU A 83 -13.35 -22.30 35.49
CA GLU A 83 -14.23 -23.21 34.78
C GLU A 83 -15.11 -22.37 33.87
N TRP A 84 -15.03 -22.62 32.58
CA TRP A 84 -15.88 -21.95 31.61
C TRP A 84 -17.30 -22.52 31.75
N PRO A 85 -18.37 -21.71 31.77
CA PRO A 85 -18.39 -20.24 31.75
C PRO A 85 -18.27 -19.61 33.15
N TYR A 86 -17.74 -18.38 33.21
CA TYR A 86 -17.66 -17.60 34.45
C TYR A 86 -19.03 -17.50 35.14
N PRO A 87 -19.12 -17.79 36.46
CA PRO A 87 -20.35 -17.52 37.19
C PRO A 87 -20.62 -16.01 37.10
N LEU A 88 -21.77 -15.66 36.53
CA LEU A 88 -22.29 -14.30 36.54
C LEU A 88 -22.62 -13.95 38.00
N ILE A 89 -21.64 -13.42 38.73
CA ILE A 89 -21.86 -12.93 40.09
C ILE A 89 -22.55 -11.58 39.97
N PHE A 90 -23.88 -11.60 39.98
CA PHE A 90 -24.65 -10.38 40.14
C PHE A 90 -24.53 -9.89 41.59
N LYS A 91 -24.07 -8.64 41.78
CA LYS A 91 -23.90 -8.01 43.11
C LYS A 91 -25.23 -7.56 43.73
N GLY A 92 -26.22 -8.46 43.78
CA GLY A 92 -27.52 -8.26 44.41
C GLY A 92 -28.35 -9.53 44.39
N THR A 93 -29.35 -9.65 45.26
CA THR A 93 -30.37 -10.71 45.17
C THR A 93 -31.19 -10.48 43.90
N ILE A 94 -30.77 -11.07 42.79
CA ILE A 94 -31.60 -11.11 41.60
C ILE A 94 -32.62 -12.23 41.81
N ASP A 95 -33.88 -11.83 41.94
CA ASP A 95 -35.02 -12.74 41.92
C ASP A 95 -35.05 -13.51 40.59
N GLU A 96 -35.38 -14.80 40.60
CA GLU A 96 -35.32 -15.68 39.42
C GLU A 96 -36.19 -15.13 38.27
N ALA A 97 -37.25 -14.39 38.61
CA ALA A 97 -38.10 -13.66 37.68
C ALA A 97 -37.37 -12.51 36.94
N HIS A 98 -36.42 -11.82 37.57
CA HIS A 98 -35.63 -10.77 36.93
C HIS A 98 -34.63 -11.34 35.92
N VAL A 99 -34.03 -12.51 36.19
CA VAL A 99 -33.16 -13.20 35.23
C VAL A 99 -33.97 -13.60 34.00
N ALA A 100 -35.14 -14.22 34.22
CA ALA A 100 -36.03 -14.63 33.14
C ALA A 100 -36.54 -13.42 32.33
N GLN A 101 -36.83 -12.29 32.97
CA GLN A 101 -37.27 -11.08 32.28
C GLN A 101 -36.18 -10.50 31.38
N ILE A 102 -34.93 -10.41 31.83
CA ILE A 102 -33.79 -9.95 31.01
C ILE A 102 -33.64 -10.83 29.76
N LEU A 103 -33.67 -12.15 29.94
CA LEU A 103 -33.52 -13.09 28.84
C LEU A 103 -34.71 -13.04 27.87
N ASN A 104 -35.94 -12.99 28.38
CA ASN A 104 -37.16 -12.94 27.57
C ASN A 104 -37.41 -11.57 26.91
N THR A 105 -36.90 -10.47 27.47
CA THR A 105 -36.98 -9.14 26.82
C THR A 105 -36.09 -9.02 25.59
N THR A 106 -35.10 -9.91 25.45
CA THR A 106 -34.24 -9.95 24.25
C THR A 106 -34.94 -10.66 23.09
N GLU A 107 -36.05 -11.37 23.35
CA GLU A 107 -36.74 -12.21 22.38
C GLU A 107 -38.21 -11.79 22.17
N LEU A 108 -38.50 -10.50 21.98
CA LEU A 108 -39.84 -10.04 21.56
C LEU A 108 -39.78 -8.70 20.81
N VAL A 109 -39.45 -8.74 19.52
CA VAL A 109 -40.07 -7.86 18.51
C VAL A 109 -40.95 -8.75 17.62
N PRO A 110 -42.28 -8.78 17.82
CA PRO A 110 -43.19 -9.32 16.84
C PRO A 110 -43.59 -8.22 15.85
N GLU A 111 -42.95 -8.20 14.68
CA GLU A 111 -43.49 -7.54 13.49
C GLU A 111 -44.52 -8.46 12.81
N PRO A 112 -45.69 -7.96 12.40
CA PRO A 112 -46.71 -8.77 11.72
C PRO A 112 -46.28 -9.11 10.28
N ALA A 113 -46.16 -10.39 9.97
CA ALA A 113 -46.10 -10.91 8.60
C ALA A 113 -47.46 -10.67 7.86
N PRO A 114 -47.59 -10.83 6.52
CA PRO A 114 -46.64 -11.45 5.58
C PRO A 114 -46.52 -10.80 4.17
N ALA A 115 -45.37 -10.96 3.50
CA ALA A 115 -45.28 -11.22 2.04
C ALA A 115 -43.83 -11.48 1.59
N VAL A 116 -43.56 -12.73 1.22
CA VAL A 116 -42.65 -13.22 0.16
C VAL A 116 -41.33 -12.46 -0.11
N ALA A 117 -40.18 -13.07 0.27
CA ALA A 117 -39.13 -13.47 -0.67
C ALA A 117 -37.95 -14.20 0.02
N SER A 118 -37.70 -15.40 -0.47
CA SER A 118 -36.51 -16.26 -0.36
C SER A 118 -35.18 -15.60 0.09
N ALA A 119 -34.85 -15.74 1.38
CA ALA A 119 -33.54 -15.37 1.95
C ALA A 119 -32.56 -16.56 1.96
N LYS A 120 -32.21 -17.08 0.77
CA LYS A 120 -31.06 -18.00 0.61
C LYS A 120 -29.89 -17.37 -0.16
N ASP A 121 -29.98 -16.09 -0.51
CA ASP A 121 -29.02 -15.44 -1.41
C ASP A 121 -28.16 -14.34 -0.75
N GLU A 122 -28.39 -14.01 0.52
CA GLU A 122 -27.69 -12.91 1.21
C GLU A 122 -26.41 -13.37 1.96
N LEU A 123 -26.24 -14.67 2.22
CA LEU A 123 -25.07 -15.19 2.93
C LEU A 123 -23.82 -15.31 2.03
N LEU A 124 -23.98 -15.32 0.70
CA LEU A 124 -22.87 -15.41 -0.25
C LEU A 124 -22.28 -14.03 -0.60
N LYS A 125 -23.02 -12.93 -0.40
CA LYS A 125 -22.51 -11.58 -0.68
C LYS A 125 -21.63 -11.03 0.44
N GLN A 126 -21.83 -11.47 1.67
CA GLN A 126 -21.01 -11.00 2.80
C GLN A 126 -19.61 -11.64 2.82
N SER A 127 -19.48 -12.90 2.41
CA SER A 127 -18.17 -13.57 2.34
C SER A 127 -17.32 -13.13 1.14
N GLU A 128 -17.94 -12.67 0.04
CA GLU A 128 -17.22 -12.11 -1.10
C GLU A 128 -16.74 -10.67 -0.87
N MET A 129 -17.42 -9.91 -0.01
CA MET A 129 -17.06 -8.51 0.29
C MET A 129 -15.85 -8.41 1.23
N GLU A 130 -15.75 -9.28 2.25
CA GLU A 130 -14.59 -9.35 3.14
C GLU A 130 -13.35 -9.97 2.46
N ALA A 131 -13.54 -10.88 1.50
CA ALA A 131 -12.45 -11.39 0.67
C ALA A 131 -11.91 -10.33 -0.32
N SER A 132 -12.73 -9.34 -0.70
CA SER A 132 -12.32 -8.24 -1.59
C SER A 132 -11.54 -7.14 -0.87
N GLU A 133 -11.85 -6.85 0.40
CA GLU A 133 -11.13 -5.83 1.17
C GLU A 133 -9.70 -6.26 1.57
N MET A 134 -9.45 -7.56 1.76
CA MET A 134 -8.10 -8.11 1.95
C MET A 134 -7.29 -8.25 0.65
N ALA A 135 -7.92 -8.16 -0.53
CA ALA A 135 -7.25 -8.23 -1.83
C ALA A 135 -6.86 -6.84 -2.41
N GLY A 136 -7.18 -5.74 -1.70
CA GLY A 136 -7.06 -4.37 -2.19
C GLY A 136 -5.67 -3.71 -2.11
N LEU A 137 -4.70 -4.30 -1.39
CA LEU A 137 -3.35 -3.71 -1.24
C LEU A 137 -2.28 -4.32 -2.16
N GLY A 138 -2.68 -5.17 -3.11
CA GLY A 138 -1.81 -5.68 -4.16
C GLY A 138 -1.70 -4.71 -5.34
N ARG A 139 -1.12 -3.51 -5.18
CA ARG A 139 -0.65 -2.74 -6.34
C ARG A 139 0.48 -3.54 -6.99
N ARG A 140 0.12 -4.38 -7.96
CA ARG A 140 1.04 -5.12 -8.84
C ARG A 140 2.10 -4.15 -9.37
N SER A 141 3.27 -4.16 -8.76
CA SER A 141 4.48 -3.59 -9.30
C SER A 141 4.78 -4.32 -10.60
N LYS A 142 4.44 -3.68 -11.73
CA LYS A 142 4.93 -4.11 -13.04
C LYS A 142 6.43 -3.82 -13.04
N MET A 143 7.23 -4.84 -12.71
CA MET A 143 8.64 -4.85 -13.07
C MET A 143 8.75 -4.62 -14.58
N TRP A 144 9.03 -3.38 -14.96
CA TRP A 144 9.49 -3.06 -16.30
C TRP A 144 10.89 -3.66 -16.42
N ARG A 145 10.96 -4.87 -16.99
CA ARG A 145 12.23 -5.42 -17.46
C ARG A 145 12.76 -4.44 -18.51
N PHE A 146 13.85 -3.75 -18.18
CA PHE A 146 14.60 -2.93 -19.12
C PHE A 146 15.15 -3.82 -20.25
N THR A 147 14.40 -3.95 -21.35
CA THR A 147 14.96 -4.50 -22.59
C THR A 147 15.80 -3.40 -23.24
N ARG A 148 17.10 -3.46 -22.99
CA ARG A 148 18.09 -2.63 -23.68
C ARG A 148 18.06 -2.94 -25.18
N THR A 149 17.33 -2.15 -25.95
CA THR A 149 17.39 -2.18 -27.42
C THR A 149 18.73 -1.59 -27.87
N ARG A 150 19.69 -2.46 -28.21
CA ARG A 150 20.84 -2.06 -29.05
C ARG A 150 20.31 -1.90 -30.48
N SER A 151 20.06 -0.66 -30.89
CA SER A 151 19.91 -0.31 -32.29
C SER A 151 21.27 -0.47 -33.00
N ALA A 152 21.47 -1.64 -33.60
CA ALA A 152 22.52 -1.85 -34.59
C ALA A 152 22.09 -1.16 -35.90
N ALA A 153 22.56 0.06 -36.11
CA ALA A 153 22.47 0.72 -37.41
C ALA A 153 23.42 0.03 -38.39
N ARG A 154 22.84 -0.70 -39.36
CA ARG A 154 23.52 -1.16 -40.56
C ARG A 154 24.00 0.05 -41.37
N LYS A 155 25.28 0.06 -41.77
CA LYS A 155 25.70 0.76 -42.98
C LYS A 155 26.27 -0.27 -43.94
N ALA A 156 25.47 -0.63 -44.92
CA ALA A 156 25.90 -1.36 -46.10
C ALA A 156 26.70 -0.43 -47.02
N LYS A 157 27.84 -0.90 -47.54
CA LYS A 157 28.21 -0.67 -48.94
C LYS A 157 29.25 -1.70 -49.38
N GLY A 158 28.89 -2.50 -50.37
CA GLY A 158 29.79 -3.43 -51.01
C GLY A 158 30.93 -2.74 -51.73
N THR A 159 32.07 -3.44 -51.82
CA THR A 159 33.05 -3.25 -52.88
C THR A 159 33.64 -4.62 -53.15
N SER A 160 33.16 -5.23 -54.24
CA SER A 160 33.75 -6.40 -54.89
C SER A 160 34.91 -5.91 -55.75
N ILE A 161 36.16 -6.22 -55.37
CA ILE A 161 37.29 -6.38 -56.31
C ILE A 161 38.29 -7.34 -55.68
N SER A 162 38.40 -8.54 -56.24
CA SER A 162 39.64 -9.32 -56.37
C SER A 162 39.45 -10.25 -57.56
#